data_AF-A0A6J4CX37-F1
#
_entry.id   AF-A0A6J4CX37-F1
#
_cell.length_a   1.000
_cell.length_b   1.000
_cell.length_c   1.000
_cell.angle_alpha   90.00
_cell.angle_beta   90.00
_cell.angle_gamma   90.00
#
_symmetry.space_group_name_H-M   'P 1'
#
loop_
_entity.id
_entity.type
_entity.pdbx_description
1 polymer ?
#
loop_
_entity_poly.entity_id
_entity_poly.type
_entity_poly.pdbx_seq_one_letter_code
_entity_poly.pdbx_strand_id
1 'polypeptide(L)'
;MYSLPLDGLPKFFSYPSTSLLGLSVSKKVGNAVQRNLIKRRVRSLFKNIHLEKERVIVFVAKAGITQLKYKDLKQQVLACLYRKTKPLVMRHA
;
A
#
# COMPACT_ATOMS: atom_id res chain seq x y z
N MET A 1 11.54 -13.37 -31.58
CA MET A 1 10.84 -14.07 -30.48
C MET A 1 11.91 -14.72 -29.61
N TYR A 2 12.31 -14.07 -28.51
CA TYR A 2 13.17 -14.71 -27.53
C TYR A 2 12.41 -14.84 -26.22
N SER A 3 12.12 -16.08 -25.83
CA SER A 3 11.71 -16.44 -24.49
C SER A 3 12.96 -16.45 -23.60
N LEU A 4 13.13 -15.42 -22.77
CA LEU A 4 14.12 -15.47 -21.70
C LEU A 4 13.62 -16.45 -20.62
N PRO A 5 14.42 -17.45 -20.21
CA PRO A 5 14.09 -18.28 -19.06
C PRO A 5 14.10 -17.39 -17.82
N LEU A 6 12.95 -17.30 -17.14
CA LEU A 6 12.77 -16.56 -15.89
C LEU A 6 13.37 -17.32 -14.68
N ASP A 7 14.23 -18.31 -14.94
CA ASP A 7 14.92 -19.14 -13.95
C ASP A 7 16.14 -18.41 -13.40
N GLY A 8 15.90 -17.29 -12.72
CA GLY A 8 16.99 -16.46 -12.19
C GLY A 8 16.58 -15.11 -11.65
N LEU A 9 15.28 -14.80 -11.57
CA LEU A 9 14.84 -13.59 -10.88
C LEU A 9 15.33 -13.67 -9.41
N PRO A 10 16.06 -12.65 -8.93
CA PRO A 10 16.51 -12.65 -7.55
C PRO A 10 15.30 -12.76 -6.63
N LYS A 11 15.47 -13.46 -5.48
CA LYS A 11 14.44 -13.69 -4.44
C LYS A 11 13.80 -12.42 -3.87
N PHE A 12 14.10 -11.22 -4.39
CA PHE A 12 13.33 -10.00 -4.17
C PHE A 12 11.85 -10.16 -4.50
N PHE A 13 11.49 -11.01 -5.48
CA PHE A 13 10.11 -11.38 -5.79
C PHE A 13 9.67 -12.73 -5.18
N SER A 14 10.47 -13.31 -4.28
CA SER A 14 10.00 -14.45 -3.50
C SER A 14 8.81 -13.97 -2.67
N TYR A 15 7.66 -14.63 -2.81
CA TYR A 15 6.45 -14.27 -2.09
C TYR A 15 6.80 -14.10 -0.61
N PRO A 16 6.59 -12.90 -0.04
CA PRO A 16 6.95 -12.67 1.33
C PRO A 16 6.09 -13.57 2.19
N SER A 17 6.69 -14.32 3.12
CA SER A 17 5.98 -15.10 4.15
C SER A 17 5.24 -14.21 5.16
N THR A 18 5.08 -12.92 4.84
CA THR A 18 4.45 -11.88 5.65
C THR A 18 3.83 -10.83 4.72
N SER A 19 2.82 -10.11 5.20
CA SER A 19 2.22 -9.04 4.41
C SER A 19 3.18 -7.85 4.25
N LEU A 20 3.40 -7.40 3.01
CA LEU A 20 4.22 -6.22 2.71
C LEU A 20 3.36 -4.97 2.53
N LEU A 21 3.80 -3.85 3.12
CA LEU A 21 3.16 -2.55 2.99
C LEU A 21 4.10 -1.54 2.31
N GLY A 22 3.78 -1.19 1.07
CA GLY A 22 4.37 -0.05 0.36
C GLY A 22 3.64 1.25 0.70
N LEU A 23 4.39 2.33 0.98
CA LEU A 23 3.83 3.66 1.23
C LEU A 23 4.31 4.64 0.16
N SER A 24 3.39 5.09 -0.70
CA SER A 24 3.66 6.12 -1.70
C SER A 24 2.97 7.42 -1.29
N VAL A 25 3.77 8.45 -0.95
CA VAL A 25 3.27 9.76 -0.55
C VAL A 25 3.94 10.84 -1.41
N SER A 26 3.20 11.31 -2.42
CA SER A 26 3.65 12.34 -3.36
C SER A 26 3.95 13.67 -2.67
N LYS A 27 4.87 14.47 -3.24
CA LYS A 27 5.19 15.83 -2.75
C LYS A 27 3.95 16.75 -2.70
N LYS A 28 2.99 16.53 -3.61
CA LYS A 28 1.70 17.25 -3.71
C LYS A 28 0.77 17.07 -2.50
N VAL A 29 1.02 16.10 -1.62
CA VAL A 29 0.13 15.80 -0.48
C VAL A 29 0.31 16.80 0.67
N GLY A 30 1.50 17.38 0.82
CA GLY A 30 1.79 18.35 1.87
C GLY A 30 3.26 18.38 2.31
N ASN A 31 3.52 19.09 3.41
CA ASN A 31 4.86 19.30 3.95
C ASN A 31 5.48 17.99 4.49
N ALA A 32 6.80 17.95 4.67
CA ALA A 32 7.52 16.76 5.14
C ALA A 32 6.94 16.19 6.45
N VAL A 33 6.61 17.06 7.41
CA VAL A 33 6.00 16.67 8.70
C VAL A 33 4.64 16.01 8.49
N GLN A 34 3.79 16.59 7.65
CA GLN A 34 2.45 16.05 7.34
C GLN A 34 2.56 14.69 6.63
N ARG A 35 3.46 14.56 5.66
CA ARG A 35 3.73 13.27 4.98
C ARG A 35 4.23 12.21 5.95
N ASN A 36 5.12 12.56 6.86
CA ASN A 36 5.63 11.64 7.88
C ASN A 36 4.57 11.25 8.90
N LEU A 37 3.69 12.17 9.29
CA LEU A 37 2.54 11.88 10.14
C LEU A 37 1.61 10.85 9.50
N ILE A 38 1.29 11.01 8.20
CA ILE A 38 0.44 10.05 7.47
C ILE A 38 1.13 8.67 7.43
N LYS A 39 2.41 8.61 7.05
CA LYS A 39 3.17 7.34 7.05
C LYS A 39 3.14 6.67 8.42
N ARG A 40 3.30 7.43 9.51
CA ARG A 40 3.23 6.92 10.89
C ARG A 40 1.84 6.39 11.24
N ARG A 41 0.78 7.14 10.92
CA ARG A 41 -0.61 6.72 11.13
C ARG A 41 -0.92 5.42 10.40
N VAL A 42 -0.55 5.33 9.12
CA VAL A 42 -0.79 4.14 8.30
C VAL A 42 -0.03 2.93 8.84
N ARG A 43 1.25 3.07 9.21
CA ARG A 43 2.01 1.99 9.87
C ARG A 43 1.34 1.51 11.16
N SER A 44 0.88 2.44 11.99
CA SER A 44 0.18 2.11 13.23
C SER A 44 -1.15 1.39 12.97
N LEU A 45 -1.87 1.74 11.90
CA LEU A 45 -3.10 1.06 11.52
C LEU A 45 -2.80 -0.40 11.13
N PHE A 46 -1.86 -0.61 10.21
CA PHE A 46 -1.52 -1.95 9.72
C PHE A 46 -0.89 -2.84 10.81
N LYS A 47 -0.21 -2.27 11.81
CA LYS A 47 0.28 -3.04 12.97
C LYS A 47 -0.85 -3.69 13.77
N ASN A 48 -2.04 -3.08 13.80
CA ASN A 48 -3.19 -3.56 14.57
C ASN A 48 -4.21 -4.33 13.71
N ILE A 49 -3.99 -4.42 12.40
CA ILE A 49 -4.90 -5.10 11.48
C ILE A 49 -4.32 -6.50 11.22
N HIS A 50 -5.07 -7.53 11.59
CA HIS A 50 -4.79 -8.89 11.17
C HIS A 50 -5.35 -9.12 9.77
N LEU A 51 -4.51 -9.60 8.88
CA LEU A 51 -4.89 -9.95 7.52
C LEU A 51 -4.97 -11.47 7.41
N GLU A 52 -6.11 -12.00 6.98
CA GLU A 52 -6.33 -13.45 6.85
C GLU A 52 -5.39 -14.12 5.85
N LYS A 53 -4.86 -13.35 4.88
CA LYS A 53 -3.93 -13.82 3.86
C LYS A 53 -2.77 -12.86 3.73
N GLU A 54 -1.60 -13.39 3.42
CA GLU A 54 -0.42 -12.59 3.06
C GLU A 54 -0.69 -11.82 1.77
N ARG A 55 -0.47 -10.51 1.80
CA ARG A 55 -0.74 -9.64 0.65
C ARG A 55 0.32 -8.56 0.55
N VAL A 56 0.59 -8.16 -0.69
CA VAL A 56 1.34 -6.94 -0.97
C VAL A 56 0.35 -5.80 -1.13
N ILE A 57 0.46 -4.78 -0.27
CA ILE A 57 -0.46 -3.65 -0.23
C ILE A 57 0.34 -2.39 -0.52
N VAL A 58 -0.10 -1.62 -1.51
CA VAL A 58 0.48 -0.31 -1.82
C VAL A 58 -0.52 0.78 -1.42
N PHE A 59 -0.17 1.54 -0.39
CA PHE A 59 -0.94 2.69 0.04
C PHE A 59 -0.48 3.94 -0.72
N VAL A 60 -1.37 4.51 -1.53
CA VAL A 60 -1.11 5.74 -2.27
C VAL A 60 -1.88 6.88 -1.61
N ALA A 61 -1.16 7.83 -1.02
CA ALA A 61 -1.76 9.01 -0.42
C ALA A 61 -2.24 9.98 -1.51
N LYS A 62 -3.54 10.29 -1.51
CA LYS A 62 -4.13 11.33 -2.37
C LYS A 62 -3.98 12.71 -1.72
N ALA A 63 -4.05 13.75 -2.56
CA ALA A 63 -4.11 15.14 -2.09
C ALA A 63 -5.32 15.33 -1.16
N GLY A 64 -5.18 16.18 -0.14
CA GLY A 64 -6.24 16.46 0.86
C GLY A 64 -6.29 15.49 2.05
N ILE A 65 -5.56 14.37 2.03
CA ILE A 65 -5.57 13.38 3.12
C ILE A 65 -5.00 13.92 4.46
N THR A 66 -4.25 15.03 4.41
CA THR A 66 -3.68 15.69 5.60
C THR A 66 -4.72 16.32 6.51
N GLN A 67 -5.86 16.72 5.96
CA GLN A 67 -6.98 17.34 6.70
C GLN A 67 -7.88 16.29 7.36
N LEU A 68 -7.72 15.02 6.99
CA LEU A 68 -8.56 13.93 7.45
C LEU A 68 -8.22 13.57 8.92
N LYS A 69 -9.26 13.36 9.74
CA LYS A 69 -9.06 12.89 11.12
C LYS A 69 -8.60 11.43 11.10
N TYR A 70 -7.91 11.01 12.17
CA TYR A 70 -7.38 9.65 12.25
C TYR A 70 -8.48 8.57 12.23
N LYS A 71 -9.64 8.83 12.85
CA LYS A 71 -10.79 7.92 12.86
C LYS A 71 -11.31 7.68 11.43
N ASP A 72 -11.49 8.76 10.68
CA ASP A 72 -11.95 8.71 9.30
C ASP A 72 -10.94 7.99 8.41
N LEU A 73 -9.63 8.21 8.65
CA LEU A 73 -8.56 7.54 7.92
C LEU A 73 -8.61 6.03 8.15
N LYS A 74 -8.78 5.61 9.42
CA LYS A 74 -8.93 4.20 9.78
C LYS A 74 -10.13 3.58 9.07
N GLN A 75 -11.28 4.24 9.11
CA GLN A 75 -12.50 3.73 8.49
C GLN A 75 -12.35 3.58 6.97
N GLN A 76 -11.78 4.58 6.29
CA GLN A 76 -11.54 4.50 4.84
C GLN A 76 -10.55 3.42 4.47
N VAL A 77 -9.46 3.27 5.24
CA VAL A 77 -8.48 2.20 5.02
C VAL A 77 -9.15 0.83 5.17
N LEU A 78 -9.89 0.59 6.25
CA LEU A 78 -10.63 -0.66 6.46
C LEU A 78 -11.68 -0.91 5.35
N ALA A 79 -12.39 0.13 4.93
CA ALA A 79 -13.35 0.02 3.83
C ALA A 79 -12.66 -0.42 2.53
N CYS A 80 -11.50 0.16 2.18
CA CYS A 80 -10.72 -0.25 1.01
C CYS A 80 -10.17 -1.68 1.12
N LEU A 81 -9.85 -2.11 2.34
CA LEU A 81 -9.35 -3.44 2.67
C LEU A 81 -10.39 -4.55 2.47
N TYR A 82 -11.64 -4.30 2.90
CA TYR A 82 -12.74 -5.27 2.82
C TYR A 82 -13.54 -5.16 1.52
N ARG A 83 -13.45 -4.03 0.81
CA ARG A 83 -14.04 -3.89 -0.51
C ARG A 83 -13.29 -4.81 -1.46
N LYS A 84 -13.97 -5.84 -1.99
CA LYS A 84 -13.43 -6.75 -3.01
C LYS A 84 -12.76 -5.92 -4.11
N THR A 85 -11.43 -5.92 -4.13
CA THR A 85 -10.65 -5.14 -5.06
C THR A 85 -10.90 -5.70 -6.45
N LYS A 86 -11.43 -4.90 -7.38
CA LYS A 86 -11.21 -5.20 -8.81
C LYS A 86 -9.70 -5.23 -9.00
N PRO A 87 -9.11 -6.30 -9.57
CA PRO A 87 -7.68 -6.33 -9.82
C PRO A 87 -7.34 -5.09 -10.66
N LEU A 88 -6.38 -4.30 -10.17
CA LEU A 88 -5.81 -3.20 -10.94
C LEU A 88 -5.04 -3.87 -12.09
N VAL A 89 -5.73 -4.05 -13.21
CA VAL A 89 -5.20 -4.59 -14.46
C VAL A 89 -3.93 -3.82 -14.79
N MET A 90 -2.78 -4.48 -14.72
CA MET A 90 -1.53 -3.95 -15.25
C MET A 90 -1.67 -3.92 -16.76
N ARG A 91 -2.03 -2.75 -17.29
CA ARG A 91 -1.91 -2.45 -18.72
C ARG A 91 -0.41 -2.31 -19.01
N HIS A 92 0.21 -3.41 -19.44
CA HIS A 92 1.49 -3.33 -20.13
C HIS A 92 1.21 -2.77 -21.53
N ALA A 93 1.81 -1.61 -21.80
CA ALA A 93 1.95 -1.06 -23.14
C ALA A 93 3.19 -1.68 -23.81
#